data_AF-A0A0R3N855-F1
#
_entry.id   AF-A0A0R3N855-F1
#
_cell.length_a   1.000
_cell.length_b   1.000
_cell.length_c   1.000
_cell.angle_alpha   90.00
_cell.angle_beta   90.00
_cell.angle_gamma   90.00
#
_symmetry.space_group_name_H-M   'P 1'
#
loop_
_entity.id
_entity.type
_entity.pdbx_description
1 polymer ?
#
loop_
_entity_poly.entity_id
_entity_poly.type
_entity_poly.pdbx_seq_one_letter_code
_entity_poly.pdbx_strand_id
1 'polypeptide(L)'
;MAAGAVQALDPILEAIERHKAALATWLACVDRQCRLEEQLPHGQCQSQITSWCEEIVETDDPRWIQGEREIMRTTAAADAAAIELLNLVPTTMAGLCALVDHAITSDVDGFMWPDDLLSSEGKNRPWQHFLLKNISAALPQFWQEGAV
;
A
#
# COMPACT_ATOMS: atom_id res chain seq x y z
N MET A 1 28.60 3.58 33.91
CA MET A 1 28.33 3.27 32.48
C MET A 1 26.97 2.61 32.41
N ALA A 2 25.90 3.39 32.35
CA ALA A 2 24.56 2.84 32.11
C ALA A 2 24.43 2.66 30.60
N ALA A 3 24.29 1.40 30.16
CA ALA A 3 23.91 1.10 28.80
C ALA A 3 22.51 1.70 28.58
N GLY A 4 22.44 2.80 27.83
CA GLY A 4 21.17 3.33 27.36
C GLY A 4 20.51 2.23 26.54
N ALA A 5 19.36 1.74 27.01
CA ALA A 5 18.52 0.87 26.20
C ALA A 5 18.23 1.63 24.91
N VAL A 6 18.74 1.13 23.79
CA VAL A 6 18.31 1.58 22.47
C VAL A 6 16.82 1.32 22.43
N GLN A 7 16.03 2.39 22.55
CA GLN A 7 14.59 2.32 22.46
C GLN A 7 14.29 1.77 21.07
N ALA A 8 13.82 0.53 20.99
CA ALA A 8 13.49 -0.09 19.72
C ALA A 8 12.51 0.84 19.00
N LEU A 9 12.83 1.21 17.75
CA LEU A 9 11.97 2.05 16.94
C LEU A 9 10.59 1.39 16.80
N ASP A 10 9.54 2.19 16.80
CA ASP A 10 8.17 1.70 16.66
C ASP A 10 8.07 0.86 15.35
N PRO A 11 7.65 -0.41 15.41
CA PRO A 11 7.62 -1.30 14.25
C PRO A 11 6.77 -0.76 13.10
N ILE A 12 5.81 0.13 13.38
CA ILE A 12 5.01 0.76 12.33
C ILE A 12 5.85 1.61 11.38
N LEU A 13 6.95 2.21 11.86
CA LEU A 13 7.82 3.04 11.04
C LEU A 13 8.53 2.22 9.95
N GLU A 14 9.00 1.03 10.29
CA GLU A 14 9.60 0.12 9.32
C GLU A 14 8.56 -0.32 8.27
N ALA A 15 7.34 -0.61 8.70
CA ALA A 15 6.26 -0.99 7.78
C ALA A 15 5.85 0.15 6.85
N ILE A 16 5.83 1.39 7.34
CA ILE A 16 5.60 2.59 6.52
C ILE A 16 6.66 2.69 5.42
N GLU A 17 7.94 2.51 5.75
CA GLU A 17 9.01 2.56 4.74
C GLU A 17 8.92 1.42 3.73
N ARG A 18 8.51 0.22 4.16
CA ARG A 18 8.25 -0.91 3.25
C ARG A 18 7.09 -0.62 2.30
N HIS A 19 6.01 -0.03 2.79
CA HIS A 19 4.90 0.41 1.93
C HIS A 19 5.32 1.51 0.94
N LYS A 20 6.06 2.52 1.40
CA LYS A 20 6.60 3.58 0.52
C LYS A 20 7.46 3.00 -0.60
N ALA A 21 8.34 2.05 -0.28
CA ALA A 21 9.18 1.38 -1.28
C ALA A 21 8.36 0.57 -2.29
N ALA A 22 7.31 -0.12 -1.83
CA ALA A 22 6.39 -0.85 -2.70
C ALA A 22 5.62 0.09 -3.63
N LEU A 23 5.04 1.19 -3.11
CA LEU A 23 4.37 2.21 -3.90
C LEU A 23 5.31 2.84 -4.93
N ALA A 24 6.53 3.23 -4.54
CA ALA A 24 7.50 3.80 -5.46
C ALA A 24 7.86 2.84 -6.60
N THR A 25 7.92 1.53 -6.31
CA THR A 25 8.16 0.50 -7.33
C THR A 25 6.99 0.38 -8.29
N TRP A 26 5.75 0.36 -7.78
CA TRP A 26 4.55 0.29 -8.60
C TRP A 26 4.40 1.53 -9.49
N LEU A 27 4.55 2.73 -8.93
CA LEU A 27 4.49 3.99 -9.68
C LEU A 27 5.54 4.04 -10.80
N ALA A 28 6.77 3.57 -10.53
CA ALA A 28 7.80 3.48 -11.56
C ALA A 28 7.43 2.51 -12.69
N CYS A 29 6.72 1.41 -12.39
CA CYS A 29 6.20 0.49 -13.39
C CYS A 29 5.08 1.14 -14.23
N VAL A 30 4.16 1.87 -13.59
CA VAL A 30 3.11 2.64 -14.28
C VAL A 30 3.72 3.69 -15.22
N ASP A 31 4.66 4.50 -14.74
CA ASP A 31 5.36 5.52 -15.54
C ASP A 31 6.09 4.93 -16.76
N ARG A 32 6.63 3.72 -16.62
CA ARG A 32 7.26 3.03 -17.74
C ARG A 32 6.23 2.48 -18.73
N GLN A 33 5.09 1.97 -18.25
CA GLN A 33 4.00 1.49 -19.09
C GLN A 33 3.38 2.64 -19.89
N CYS A 34 3.10 3.78 -19.27
CA CYS A 34 2.60 4.98 -19.97
C CYS A 34 3.58 5.43 -21.07
N ARG A 35 4.89 5.48 -20.78
CA ARG A 35 5.91 5.80 -21.79
C ARG A 35 5.98 4.78 -22.92
N LEU A 36 5.69 3.52 -22.65
CA LEU A 36 5.65 2.47 -23.66
C LEU A 36 4.40 2.61 -24.54
N GLU A 37 3.25 2.92 -23.95
CA GLU A 37 2.00 3.19 -24.65
C GLU A 37 2.15 4.35 -25.65
N GLU A 38 2.85 5.42 -25.27
CA GLU A 38 3.15 6.56 -26.16
C GLU A 38 4.02 6.18 -27.37
N GLN A 39 4.80 5.10 -27.28
CA GLN A 39 5.72 4.65 -28.33
C GLN A 39 5.13 3.59 -29.25
N LEU A 40 4.15 2.83 -28.76
CA LEU A 40 3.56 1.71 -29.47
C LEU A 40 2.31 2.14 -30.24
N PRO A 41 2.03 1.54 -31.42
CA PRO A 41 0.72 1.65 -32.01
C PRO A 41 -0.33 1.12 -31.04
N HIS A 42 -1.44 1.84 -30.85
CA HIS A 42 -2.50 1.45 -29.90
C HIS A 42 -2.98 0.00 -30.07
N GLY A 43 -3.04 -0.51 -31.31
CA GLY A 43 -3.42 -1.90 -31.61
C GLY A 43 -2.40 -2.97 -31.16
N GLN A 44 -1.29 -2.58 -30.54
CA GLN A 44 -0.29 -3.46 -29.92
C GLN A 44 -0.29 -3.36 -28.38
N CYS A 45 -1.27 -2.64 -27.81
CA CYS A 45 -1.44 -2.39 -26.38
C CYS A 45 -2.84 -2.82 -25.90
N GLN A 46 -3.32 -3.97 -26.33
CA GLN A 46 -4.70 -4.43 -26.10
C GLN A 46 -4.83 -5.46 -24.95
N SER A 47 -3.73 -6.10 -24.59
CA SER A 47 -3.64 -7.10 -23.52
C SER A 47 -3.85 -6.40 -22.18
N GLN A 48 -4.55 -7.09 -21.28
CA GLN A 48 -4.85 -6.58 -19.95
C GLN A 48 -4.67 -7.68 -18.93
N ILE A 49 -3.95 -7.38 -17.84
CA ILE A 49 -3.76 -8.32 -16.73
C ILE A 49 -4.22 -7.66 -15.43
N THR A 50 -5.24 -8.26 -14.82
CA THR A 50 -5.83 -7.81 -13.55
C THR A 50 -5.90 -8.96 -12.55
N SER A 51 -6.31 -8.67 -11.32
CA SER A 51 -6.56 -9.69 -10.30
C SER A 51 -7.63 -10.73 -10.69
N TRP A 52 -8.47 -10.43 -11.68
CA TRP A 52 -9.66 -11.23 -12.03
C TRP A 52 -9.60 -11.81 -13.45
N CYS A 53 -8.70 -11.31 -14.30
CA CYS A 53 -8.62 -11.66 -15.71
C CYS A 53 -7.19 -11.51 -16.24
N GLU A 54 -6.75 -12.47 -17.06
CA GLU A 54 -5.57 -12.35 -17.93
C GLU A 54 -6.04 -12.50 -19.38
N GLU A 55 -6.13 -11.39 -20.09
CA GLU A 55 -6.45 -11.34 -21.51
C GLU A 55 -5.20 -10.94 -22.29
N ILE A 56 -4.68 -11.88 -23.08
CA ILE A 56 -3.47 -11.67 -23.89
C ILE A 56 -3.86 -11.67 -25.36
N VAL A 57 -3.56 -10.56 -26.03
CA VAL A 57 -3.72 -10.44 -27.48
C VAL A 57 -2.40 -10.82 -28.14
N GLU A 58 -2.40 -11.90 -28.92
CA GLU A 58 -1.17 -12.48 -29.51
C GLU A 58 -0.36 -11.49 -30.37
N THR A 59 -1.02 -10.48 -30.94
CA THR A 59 -0.40 -9.47 -31.82
C THR A 59 0.23 -8.30 -31.07
N ASP A 60 0.08 -8.24 -29.74
CA ASP A 60 0.64 -7.15 -28.95
C ASP A 60 2.16 -7.20 -28.85
N ASP A 61 2.76 -6.04 -28.54
CA ASP A 61 4.19 -5.97 -28.29
C ASP A 61 4.50 -6.77 -27.01
N PRO A 62 5.49 -7.69 -27.03
CA PRO A 62 5.87 -8.47 -25.85
C PRO A 62 6.24 -7.61 -24.64
N ARG A 63 6.73 -6.38 -24.87
CA ARG A 63 7.05 -5.42 -23.80
C ARG A 63 5.79 -4.90 -23.11
N TRP A 64 4.67 -4.77 -23.84
CA TRP A 64 3.38 -4.37 -23.29
C TRP A 64 2.87 -5.45 -22.33
N ILE A 65 2.83 -6.70 -22.80
CA ILE A 65 2.39 -7.86 -22.00
C ILE A 65 3.24 -8.02 -20.74
N GLN A 66 4.57 -7.87 -20.87
CA GLN A 66 5.47 -7.94 -19.72
C GLN A 66 5.22 -6.78 -18.73
N GLY A 67 4.94 -5.59 -19.23
CA GLY A 67 4.59 -4.43 -18.42
C GLY A 67 3.30 -4.63 -17.63
N GLU A 68 2.26 -5.21 -18.24
CA GLU A 68 1.00 -5.56 -17.57
C GLU A 68 1.25 -6.53 -16.40
N ARG A 69 2.06 -7.59 -16.62
CA ARG A 69 2.45 -8.53 -15.56
C ARG A 69 3.20 -7.85 -14.43
N GLU A 70 4.09 -6.92 -14.76
CA GLU A 70 4.87 -6.22 -13.76
C GLU A 70 4.02 -5.24 -12.95
N ILE A 71 3.10 -4.50 -13.59
CA ILE A 71 2.11 -3.67 -12.89
C ILE A 71 1.34 -4.54 -11.90
N MET A 72 0.68 -5.61 -12.36
CA MET A 72 -0.12 -6.49 -11.50
C MET A 72 0.69 -7.02 -10.31
N ARG A 73 1.92 -7.48 -10.53
CA ARG A 73 2.82 -7.95 -9.47
C ARG A 73 3.16 -6.85 -8.46
N THR A 74 3.44 -5.64 -8.92
CA THR A 74 3.84 -4.52 -8.05
C THR A 74 2.66 -3.91 -7.29
N THR A 75 1.48 -3.82 -7.92
CA THR A 75 0.23 -3.43 -7.23
C THR A 75 -0.09 -4.42 -6.12
N ALA A 76 -0.04 -5.74 -6.39
CA ALA A 76 -0.26 -6.74 -5.36
C ALA A 76 0.75 -6.66 -4.19
N ALA A 77 2.00 -6.27 -4.47
CA ALA A 77 3.01 -6.05 -3.43
C ALA A 77 2.72 -4.79 -2.60
N ALA A 78 2.25 -3.70 -3.24
CA ALA A 78 1.83 -2.48 -2.56
C ALA A 78 0.60 -2.75 -1.66
N ASP A 79 -0.41 -3.46 -2.17
CA ASP A 79 -1.60 -3.85 -1.42
C ASP A 79 -1.24 -4.73 -0.21
N ALA A 80 -0.35 -5.70 -0.39
CA ALA A 80 0.12 -6.54 0.72
C ALA A 80 0.82 -5.72 1.81
N ALA A 81 1.67 -4.76 1.42
CA ALA A 81 2.33 -3.86 2.37
C ALA A 81 1.32 -2.92 3.06
N ALA A 82 0.29 -2.46 2.35
CA ALA A 82 -0.78 -1.65 2.92
C ALA A 82 -1.58 -2.45 3.95
N ILE A 83 -1.91 -3.71 3.65
CA ILE A 83 -2.59 -4.62 4.60
C ILE A 83 -1.72 -4.85 5.84
N GLU A 84 -0.40 -4.96 5.69
CA GLU A 84 0.50 -5.13 6.83
C GLU A 84 0.44 -3.96 7.82
N LEU A 85 0.29 -2.73 7.32
CA LEU A 85 0.10 -1.55 8.19
C LEU A 85 -1.13 -1.68 9.09
N LEU A 86 -2.16 -2.42 8.68
CA LEU A 86 -3.34 -2.70 9.50
C LEU A 86 -3.12 -3.82 10.53
N ASN A 87 -2.11 -4.66 10.35
CA ASN A 87 -1.82 -5.77 11.24
C ASN A 87 -0.82 -5.42 12.35
N LEU A 88 -0.21 -4.23 12.26
CA LEU A 88 0.73 -3.72 13.25
C LEU A 88 0.02 -2.72 14.17
N VAL A 89 0.22 -2.90 15.47
CA VAL A 89 -0.22 -1.94 16.48
C VAL A 89 0.95 -1.00 16.75
N PRO A 90 0.82 0.32 16.48
CA PRO A 90 1.82 1.28 16.90
C PRO A 90 2.07 1.15 18.40
N THR A 91 3.33 1.23 18.83
CA THR A 91 3.69 1.14 20.25
C THR A 91 3.96 2.49 20.88
N THR A 92 3.94 3.56 20.09
CA THR A 92 4.19 4.94 20.51
C THR A 92 3.18 5.91 19.88
N MET A 93 2.93 7.04 20.55
CA MET A 93 2.12 8.12 19.96
C MET A 93 2.76 8.68 18.68
N ALA A 94 4.09 8.77 18.64
CA ALA A 94 4.82 9.21 17.46
C ALA A 94 4.59 8.26 16.26
N GLY A 95 4.61 6.95 16.48
CA GLY A 95 4.30 5.96 15.45
C GLY A 95 2.85 6.00 14.99
N LEU A 96 1.90 6.21 15.92
CA LEU A 96 0.49 6.42 15.58
C LEU A 96 0.31 7.66 14.68
N CYS A 97 0.92 8.79 15.05
CA CYS A 97 0.90 10.00 14.23
C CYS A 97 1.54 9.78 12.86
N ALA A 98 2.68 9.09 12.79
CA ALA A 98 3.35 8.78 11.52
C ALA A 98 2.49 7.91 10.60
N LEU A 99 1.75 6.93 11.15
CA LEU A 99 0.83 6.10 10.38
C LEU A 99 -0.33 6.93 9.81
N VAL A 100 -0.93 7.81 10.61
CA VAL A 100 -2.03 8.68 10.17
C VAL A 100 -1.55 9.67 9.11
N ASP A 101 -0.40 10.30 9.32
CA ASP A 101 0.19 11.21 8.34
C ASP A 101 0.45 10.49 7.02
N HIS A 102 1.09 9.32 7.08
CA HIS A 102 1.34 8.48 5.91
C HIS A 102 0.06 8.06 5.18
N ALA A 103 -1.00 7.73 5.93
CA ALA A 103 -2.32 7.40 5.38
C ALA A 103 -2.91 8.56 4.56
N ILE A 104 -2.74 9.79 5.03
CA ILE A 104 -3.24 11.00 4.38
C ILE A 104 -2.36 11.39 3.19
N THR A 105 -1.04 11.44 3.37
CA THR A 105 -0.13 11.96 2.34
C THR A 105 0.04 11.02 1.15
N SER A 106 -0.17 9.72 1.35
CA SER A 106 -0.10 8.75 0.26
C SER A 106 -1.38 8.70 -0.56
N ASP A 107 -2.52 9.19 -0.05
CA ASP A 107 -3.80 9.17 -0.75
C ASP A 107 -3.95 10.37 -1.71
N VAL A 108 -3.14 10.40 -2.76
CA VAL A 108 -3.02 11.57 -3.66
C VAL A 108 -4.26 11.74 -4.55
N ASP A 109 -4.87 10.63 -4.97
CA ASP A 109 -5.95 10.60 -5.97
C ASP A 109 -7.12 9.68 -5.60
N GLY A 110 -7.11 9.08 -4.40
CA GLY A 110 -8.14 8.14 -3.95
C GLY A 110 -7.88 6.67 -4.32
N PHE A 111 -6.78 6.36 -5.04
CA PHE A 111 -6.52 5.01 -5.58
C PHE A 111 -5.31 4.31 -4.95
N MET A 112 -4.67 4.93 -3.96
CA MET A 112 -3.40 4.46 -3.40
C MET A 112 -3.58 3.43 -2.27
N TRP A 113 -4.82 3.14 -1.90
CA TRP A 113 -5.18 2.21 -0.83
C TRP A 113 -6.17 1.15 -1.34
N PRO A 114 -6.09 -0.10 -0.85
CA PRO A 114 -7.06 -1.13 -1.19
C PRO A 114 -8.50 -0.74 -0.81
N ASP A 115 -9.45 -0.91 -1.73
CA ASP A 115 -10.85 -0.47 -1.58
C ASP A 115 -11.83 -1.59 -1.21
N ASP A 116 -11.47 -2.85 -1.49
CA ASP A 116 -12.35 -4.01 -1.36
C ASP A 116 -11.82 -5.10 -0.40
N LEU A 117 -11.35 -4.71 0.79
CA LEU A 117 -10.83 -5.65 1.78
C LEU A 117 -11.94 -6.38 2.54
N LEU A 118 -11.85 -7.72 2.61
CA LEU A 118 -12.83 -8.55 3.31
C LEU A 118 -12.73 -8.39 4.83
N SER A 119 -13.81 -7.93 5.46
CA SER A 119 -13.91 -7.90 6.92
C SER A 119 -14.26 -9.27 7.51
N SER A 120 -14.00 -9.46 8.81
CA SER A 120 -14.40 -10.64 9.58
C SER A 120 -15.92 -10.88 9.58
N GLU A 121 -16.73 -9.87 9.26
CA GLU A 121 -18.18 -9.95 9.14
C GLU A 121 -18.65 -10.40 7.75
N GLY A 122 -17.72 -10.74 6.85
CA GLY A 122 -18.02 -11.15 5.47
C GLY A 122 -18.43 -10.01 4.55
N LYS A 123 -18.18 -8.75 4.95
CA LYS A 123 -18.45 -7.55 4.14
C LYS A 123 -17.15 -6.93 3.67
N ASN A 124 -17.09 -6.48 2.43
CA ASN A 124 -15.94 -5.73 1.95
C ASN A 124 -16.00 -4.27 2.42
N ARG A 125 -14.84 -3.73 2.76
CA ARG A 125 -14.66 -2.36 3.26
C ARG A 125 -13.35 -1.77 2.74
N PRO A 126 -13.28 -0.45 2.54
CA PRO A 126 -12.04 0.21 2.15
C PRO A 126 -11.03 0.17 3.29
N TRP A 127 -9.74 0.21 2.96
CA TRP A 127 -8.63 0.16 3.90
C TRP A 127 -8.76 1.16 5.07
N GLN A 128 -9.23 2.37 4.79
CA GLN A 128 -9.43 3.44 5.79
C GLN A 128 -10.42 3.02 6.91
N HIS A 129 -11.41 2.17 6.60
CA HIS A 129 -12.34 1.64 7.60
C HIS A 129 -11.59 0.85 8.68
N PHE A 130 -10.65 -0.01 8.27
CA PHE A 130 -9.85 -0.82 9.18
C PHE A 130 -8.83 0.02 9.93
N LEU A 131 -8.19 0.99 9.27
CA LEU A 131 -7.29 1.93 9.93
C LEU A 131 -8.01 2.64 11.09
N LEU A 132 -9.18 3.23 10.83
CA LEU A 132 -9.96 3.95 11.85
C LEU A 132 -10.38 3.03 13.01
N LYS A 133 -10.75 1.78 12.71
CA LYS A 133 -11.05 0.77 13.73
C LYS A 133 -9.84 0.47 14.61
N ASN A 134 -8.66 0.28 14.02
CA ASN A 134 -7.44 -0.01 14.75
C ASN A 134 -6.98 1.17 15.60
N ILE A 135 -7.04 2.39 15.05
CA ILE A 135 -6.72 3.63 15.79
C ILE A 135 -7.67 3.77 16.99
N SER A 136 -8.98 3.60 16.79
CA SER A 136 -9.97 3.69 17.86
C SER A 136 -9.70 2.70 19.00
N ALA A 137 -9.23 1.50 18.67
CA ALA A 137 -8.86 0.48 19.65
C ALA A 137 -7.52 0.77 20.37
N ALA A 138 -6.56 1.40 19.69
CA ALA A 138 -5.24 1.70 20.25
C ALA A 138 -5.20 3.00 21.06
N LEU A 139 -6.01 4.01 20.69
CA LEU A 139 -6.04 5.34 21.31
C LEU A 139 -6.13 5.34 22.85
N PRO A 140 -6.98 4.50 23.50
CA PRO A 140 -7.05 4.47 24.96
C PRO A 140 -5.73 4.13 25.66
N GLN A 141 -4.84 3.38 24.99
CA GLN A 141 -3.55 2.96 25.55
C GLN A 141 -2.58 4.14 25.66
N PHE A 142 -2.65 5.07 24.71
CA PHE A 142 -1.79 6.27 24.69
C PHE A 142 -2.35 7.41 25.53
N TRP A 143 -3.67 7.45 25.75
CA TRP A 143 -4.30 8.51 26.52
C TRP A 143 -4.05 8.40 28.04
N GLN A 144 -3.70 7.20 28.54
CA GLN A 144 -3.32 7.01 29.94
C GLN A 144 -1.94 7.62 30.30
N GLU A 145 -1.13 8.02 29.31
CA GLU A 145 0.15 8.69 29.55
C GLU A 145 0.03 10.21 29.84
N GLY A 146 -1.19 10.75 29.86
CA GLY A 146 -1.48 12.18 30.06
C GLY A 146 -2.29 12.53 31.30
N ALA A 147 -2.61 11.57 32.18
CA ALA A 147 -3.30 11.86 33.44
C ALA A 147 -2.30 12.20 34.55
N VAL A 148 -1.90 13.47 34.62
CA VAL A 148 -1.33 14.13 35.82
C VAL A 148 -2.35 15.12 36.35
#